data_AF-A0A7C4H0A3-F1
#
_entry.id   AF-A0A7C4H0A3-F1
#
_cell.length_a   1.000
_cell.length_b   1.000
_cell.length_c   1.000
_cell.angle_alpha   90.00
_cell.angle_beta   90.00
_cell.angle_gamma   90.00
#
_symmetry.space_group_name_H-M   'P 1'
#
loop_
_entity.id
_entity.type
_entity.pdbx_description
1 polymer ?
#
loop_
_entity_poly.entity_id
_entity_poly.type
_entity_poly.pdbx_seq_one_letter_code
_entity_poly.pdbx_strand_id
1 'polypeptide(L)' 'SGYMQRRLVNALQDLYVEYDGSVRTPEGSIIQFRYGEDGIDPARSVHGKSISVDRLIERVAGWRL' A
#
# COMPACT_ATOMS: atom_id res chain seq x y z
N SER A 1 -15.30 17.27 7.14
CA SER A 1 -16.09 17.61 5.92
C SER A 1 -16.63 16.33 5.32
N GLY A 2 -17.93 16.03 5.48
CA GLY A 2 -18.49 14.71 5.09
C GLY A 2 -18.83 14.57 3.61
N TYR A 3 -19.15 15.66 2.90
CA TYR A 3 -19.56 15.59 1.50
C TYR A 3 -18.42 15.17 0.56
N MET A 4 -17.24 15.74 0.75
CA MET A 4 -16.04 15.38 -0.03
C MET A 4 -15.64 13.92 0.24
N GLN A 5 -15.60 13.52 1.51
CA GLN A 5 -15.31 12.14 1.88
C GLN A 5 -16.29 11.16 1.22
N ARG A 6 -17.60 11.42 1.26
CA ARG A 6 -18.61 10.54 0.65
C ARG A 6 -18.44 10.42 -0.87
N ARG A 7 -18.11 11.52 -1.55
CA ARG A 7 -17.82 11.49 -3.00
C ARG A 7 -16.62 10.61 -3.32
N LEU A 8 -15.55 10.72 -2.53
CA LEU A 8 -14.33 9.92 -2.72
C LEU A 8 -14.56 8.45 -2.39
N VAL A 9 -15.26 8.15 -1.28
CA VAL A 9 -15.60 6.78 -0.89
C VAL A 9 -16.41 6.08 -1.98
N ASN A 10 -17.48 6.72 -2.45
CA ASN A 10 -18.33 6.13 -3.48
C ASN A 10 -17.59 5.92 -4.82
N ALA A 11 -16.57 6.72 -5.11
CA ALA A 11 -15.80 6.61 -6.35
C ALA A 11 -14.70 5.52 -6.30
N LEU A 12 -14.22 5.17 -5.10
CA LEU A 12 -13.07 4.27 -4.91
C LEU A 12 -13.45 2.90 -4.32
N GLN A 13 -14.68 2.73 -3.85
CA GLN A 13 -15.14 1.52 -3.15
C GLN A 13 -15.02 0.22 -3.96
N ASP A 14 -15.08 0.31 -5.29
CA ASP A 14 -15.08 -0.84 -6.18
C ASP A 14 -13.67 -1.27 -6.63
N LEU A 15 -12.64 -0.52 -6.24
CA LEU A 15 -11.25 -0.84 -6.58
C LEU A 15 -10.74 -2.01 -5.72
N TYR A 16 -10.07 -2.97 -6.36
CA TYR A 16 -9.44 -4.10 -5.66
C TYR A 16 -8.02 -4.36 -6.19
N VAL A 17 -7.21 -5.06 -5.38
CA VAL A 17 -5.87 -5.52 -5.75
C VAL A 17 -5.97 -6.94 -6.29
N GLU A 18 -5.50 -7.14 -7.52
CA GLU A 18 -5.44 -8.45 -8.18
C GLU A 18 -4.18 -9.23 -7.73
N TYR A 19 -4.17 -10.55 -7.94
CA TYR A 19 -3.04 -11.42 -7.56
C TYR A 19 -1.69 -11.01 -8.14
N ASP A 20 -1.67 -10.31 -9.28
CA ASP A 20 -0.45 -9.78 -9.90
C ASP A 20 0.05 -8.47 -9.25
N GLY A 21 -0.65 -7.96 -8.23
CA GLY A 21 -0.32 -6.74 -7.51
C GLY A 21 -0.82 -5.45 -8.17
N SER A 22 -1.59 -5.54 -9.25
CA SER A 22 -2.23 -4.38 -9.90
C SER A 22 -3.54 -3.99 -9.21
N VAL A 23 -3.91 -2.71 -9.29
CA VAL A 23 -5.22 -2.21 -8.81
C VAL A 23 -6.16 -2.11 -10.01
N ARG A 24 -7.33 -2.74 -9.92
CA ARG A 24 -8.29 -2.84 -11.03
C ARG A 24 -9.70 -2.44 -10.61
N THR A 25 -10.49 -2.03 -11.60
CA THR A 25 -11.95 -1.90 -11.46
C THR A 25 -12.62 -3.25 -11.71
N PRO A 26 -13.89 -3.44 -11.31
CA PRO A 26 -14.65 -4.67 -11.59
C PRO A 26 -14.78 -4.99 -13.08
N GLU A 27 -14.73 -3.98 -13.94
CA GLU A 27 -14.79 -4.11 -15.41
C GLU A 27 -13.43 -4.53 -16.01
N GLY A 28 -12.40 -4.71 -15.19
CA GLY A 28 -11.08 -5.15 -15.62
C GLY A 28 -10.13 -4.02 -16.06
N SER A 29 -10.51 -2.75 -15.85
CA SER A 29 -9.63 -1.62 -16.16
C SER A 29 -8.53 -1.50 -15.12
N ILE A 30 -7.28 -1.37 -15.56
CA ILE A 30 -6.12 -1.19 -14.66
C ILE A 30 -6.00 0.29 -14.27
N ILE A 31 -6.05 0.57 -12.97
CA ILE A 31 -5.88 1.92 -12.39
C ILE A 31 -4.44 2.13 -11.93
N GLN A 32 -3.79 1.10 -11.38
CA GLN A 32 -2.38 1.11 -11.03
C GLN A 32 -1.74 -0.21 -11.46
N PHE A 33 -0.59 -0.17 -12.13
CA PHE A 33 0.15 -1.37 -12.50
C PHE A 33 0.76 -2.09 -11.29
N ARG A 34 1.05 -1.34 -10.22
CA ARG A 34 1.54 -1.86 -8.95
C ARG A 34 0.91 -1.07 -7.81
N TYR A 35 0.25 -1.75 -6.88
CA TYR A 35 -0.39 -1.13 -5.72
C TYR A 35 0.61 -0.24 -4.96
N GLY A 36 0.32 1.05 -4.81
CA GLY A 36 1.18 1.98 -4.08
C GLY A 36 2.59 2.17 -4.67
N GLU A 37 2.83 1.75 -5.92
CA GLU A 37 4.14 1.73 -6.61
C GLU A 37 5.20 0.80 -6.00
N ASP A 38 5.07 0.41 -4.73
CA ASP A 38 5.96 -0.48 -4.00
C ASP A 38 5.33 -1.83 -3.64
N GLY A 39 4.01 -1.97 -3.77
CA GLY A 39 3.24 -3.17 -3.43
C GLY A 39 2.99 -3.34 -1.94
N ILE A 40 3.10 -2.27 -1.14
CA ILE A 40 3.18 -2.39 0.32
C ILE A 40 1.92 -1.84 0.95
N ASP A 41 1.24 -2.71 1.69
CA ASP A 41 0.11 -2.33 2.52
C ASP A 41 0.57 -1.32 3.58
N PRO A 42 0.07 -0.07 3.57
CA PRO A 42 0.43 0.95 4.54
C PRO A 42 0.17 0.50 5.99
N ALA A 43 -0.83 -0.35 6.23
CA ALA A 43 -1.14 -0.89 7.55
C ALA A 43 -0.10 -1.92 8.05
N ARG A 44 0.62 -2.57 7.12
CA ARG A 44 1.71 -3.51 7.41
C ARG A 44 3.09 -2.85 7.32
N SER A 45 3.17 -1.64 6.77
CA SER A 45 4.40 -0.87 6.65
C SER A 45 4.83 -0.27 7.99
N VAL A 46 6.13 -0.02 8.17
CA VAL A 46 6.65 0.75 9.31
C VAL A 46 6.65 2.23 8.92
N HIS A 47 5.62 2.97 9.32
CA HIS A 47 5.47 4.41 9.00
C HIS A 47 5.56 4.72 7.49
N GLY A 48 4.97 3.89 6.62
CA GLY A 48 5.00 4.09 5.17
C GLY A 48 6.34 3.78 4.51
N LYS A 49 7.31 3.22 5.24
CA LYS A 49 8.55 2.69 4.65
C LYS A 49 8.41 1.20 4.36
N SER A 50 8.85 0.81 3.16
CA SER A 50 8.85 -0.57 2.67
C SER A 50 9.51 -1.54 3.64
N ILE A 51 10.73 -1.21 4.05
CA ILE A 51 11.54 -1.94 5.02
C ILE A 51 12.36 -0.88 5.77
N SER A 52 12.37 -0.94 7.11
CA SER A 52 13.34 -0.18 7.90
C SER A 52 14.64 -0.97 7.95
N VAL A 53 15.58 -0.65 7.04
CA VAL A 53 16.89 -1.32 6.96
C VAL A 53 17.64 -1.19 8.29
N ASP A 54 17.57 -0.03 8.94
CA ASP A 54 18.20 0.20 10.25
C ASP A 54 17.69 -0.78 11.32
N ARG A 55 16.36 -0.99 11.38
CA ARG A 55 15.75 -1.98 12.29
C ARG A 55 16.14 -3.40 11.93
N LEU A 56 16.29 -3.70 10.63
CA LEU A 56 16.73 -5.03 10.19
C LEU A 56 18.17 -5.29 10.62
N ILE A 57 19.06 -4.30 10.46
CA ILE A 57 20.46 -4.35 10.87
C ILE A 57 20.54 -4.50 12.40
N GLU A 58 19.81 -3.69 13.17
CA GLU A 58 19.76 -3.82 14.63
C GLU A 58 19.30 -5.22 15.08
N ARG A 59 18.27 -5.78 14.42
CA ARG A 59 17.75 -7.11 14.74
C ARG A 59 18.74 -8.23 14.40
N VAL A 60 19.53 -8.08 13.33
CA VAL A 60 20.42 -9.14 12.82
C VAL A 60 21.83 -9.03 13.38
N ALA A 61 22.40 -7.83 13.44
CA ALA A 61 23.77 -7.58 13.90
C ALA A 61 23.88 -7.35 15.42
N GLY A 62 22.78 -6.96 16.09
CA GLY A 62 22.81 -6.50 17.47
C GLY A 62 23.55 -5.16 17.61
N TRP A 63 23.39 -4.45 18.73
CA TRP A 63 23.93 -3.11 18.99
C TRP A 63 25.47 -3.03 19.12
N ARG A 64 26.20 -3.86 18.39
CA ARG A 64 27.65 -4.04 18.53
C ARG A 64 28.34 -3.89 17.18
N LEU A 65 28.22 -2.70 16.61
CA LEU A 65 29.26 -2.06 15.80
C LEU A 65 29.52 -0.68 16.39
#